data_AF-A0A942J3F2-F1
#
_entry.id   AF-A0A942J3F2-F1
#
_cell.length_a   1.000
_cell.length_b   1.000
_cell.length_c   1.000
_cell.angle_alpha   90.00
_cell.angle_beta   90.00
_cell.angle_gamma   90.00
#
_symmetry.space_group_name_H-M   'P 1'
#
loop_
_entity.id
_entity.type
_entity.pdbx_description
1 polymer ?
#
loop_
_entity_poly.entity_id
_entity_poly.type
_entity_poly.pdbx_seq_one_letter_code
_entity_poly.pdbx_strand_id
1 'polypeptide(L)'
;GQGDLAWEAQGDQRALIDAAREGYRDFRQGVAAGLGPQALFARFDRFRVLCAHRQEAAAINRALGSGALGSAGMRPAAGTPIMVLRNDALLRVFNGDIGLVLPDPADGRLKCCFPGEAGNEWRWIPPQRLPEWEPAWAMTVHKSQGSEFGEVLLALPDSVSPVATRELVYTGVTRAKGRVTLWGDAAVLGAAIGRRAERMSGLRDRLR
;
A
#
# COMPACT_ATOMS: atom_id res chain seq x y z
N GLY A 1 2.62 2.61 -27.14
CA GLY A 1 3.87 2.02 -27.68
C GLY A 1 5.03 2.65 -26.96
N GLN A 2 5.79 1.85 -26.21
CA GLN A 2 6.79 2.24 -25.19
C GLN A 2 6.23 3.18 -24.09
N GLY A 3 5.85 2.65 -22.92
CA GLY A 3 5.48 3.49 -21.77
C GLY A 3 4.89 2.81 -20.53
N ASP A 4 4.36 1.58 -20.65
CA ASP A 4 3.52 1.01 -19.58
C ASP A 4 4.31 0.15 -18.57
N LEU A 5 5.54 -0.24 -18.91
CA LEU A 5 6.43 -1.03 -18.07
C LEU A 5 7.80 -0.36 -18.02
N ALA A 6 8.23 0.04 -16.84
CA ALA A 6 9.59 0.49 -16.56
C ALA A 6 10.32 -0.56 -15.70
N TRP A 7 11.61 -0.75 -15.96
CA TRP A 7 12.48 -1.62 -15.18
C TRP A 7 13.59 -0.79 -14.55
N GLU A 8 13.72 -0.88 -13.23
CA GLU A 8 14.85 -0.31 -12.51
C GLU A 8 15.67 -1.45 -11.90
N ALA A 9 16.87 -1.66 -12.45
CA ALA A 9 17.82 -2.64 -11.94
C ALA A 9 18.19 -2.29 -10.50
N GLN A 10 18.34 -3.31 -9.65
CA GLN A 10 18.55 -3.22 -8.20
C GLN A 10 19.36 -1.99 -7.78
N GLY A 11 18.65 -0.94 -7.36
CA GLY A 11 19.23 0.15 -6.58
C GLY A 11 19.28 -0.24 -5.10
N ASP A 12 20.07 0.48 -4.31
CA ASP A 12 20.04 0.29 -2.86
C ASP A 12 18.64 0.62 -2.30
N GLN A 13 18.38 0.20 -1.06
CA GLN A 13 17.09 0.44 -0.41
C GLN A 13 16.71 1.93 -0.39
N ARG A 14 17.68 2.84 -0.39
CA ARG A 14 17.44 4.28 -0.38
C ARG A 14 16.84 4.75 -1.71
N ALA A 15 17.34 4.27 -2.84
CA ALA A 15 16.79 4.60 -4.14
C ALA A 15 15.33 4.12 -4.30
N LEU A 16 14.98 2.95 -3.73
CA LEU A 16 13.59 2.47 -3.69
C LEU A 16 12.70 3.40 -2.87
N ILE A 17 13.19 3.86 -1.72
CA ILE A 17 12.47 4.84 -0.88
C ILE A 17 12.30 6.16 -1.63
N ASP A 18 13.31 6.63 -2.35
CA ASP A 18 13.25 7.89 -3.09
C ASP A 18 12.26 7.79 -4.27
N ALA A 19 12.26 6.67 -5.00
CA ALA A 19 11.25 6.38 -6.02
C ALA A 19 9.83 6.33 -5.44
N ALA A 20 9.65 5.72 -4.27
CA ALA A 20 8.37 5.70 -3.58
C ALA A 20 7.95 7.10 -3.08
N ARG A 21 8.89 7.92 -2.58
CA ARG A 21 8.63 9.32 -2.21
C ARG A 21 8.17 10.12 -3.43
N GLU A 22 8.82 9.89 -4.56
CA GLU A 22 8.50 10.56 -5.81
C GLU A 22 7.11 10.20 -6.32
N GLY A 23 6.75 8.91 -6.34
CA GLY A 23 5.42 8.48 -6.74
C GLY A 23 4.30 9.07 -5.86
N TYR A 24 4.58 9.33 -4.59
CA TYR A 24 3.64 10.01 -3.67
C TYR A 24 3.74 11.53 -3.66
N ARG A 25 4.52 12.16 -4.55
CA ARG A 25 4.76 13.62 -4.56
C ARG A 25 3.46 14.42 -4.71
N ASP A 26 2.62 14.13 -5.70
CA ASP A 26 1.35 14.84 -5.95
C ASP A 26 0.41 14.74 -4.73
N PHE A 27 0.30 13.54 -4.15
CA PHE A 27 -0.46 13.32 -2.91
C PHE A 27 0.07 14.19 -1.75
N ARG A 28 1.38 14.18 -1.50
CA ARG A 28 2.00 14.94 -0.41
C ARG A 28 1.88 16.45 -0.60
N GLN A 29 2.00 16.94 -1.84
CA GLN A 29 1.74 18.34 -2.17
C GLN A 29 0.29 18.71 -1.91
N GLY A 30 -0.66 17.83 -2.24
CA GLY A 30 -2.07 18.01 -1.91
C GLY A 30 -2.33 18.10 -0.40
N VAL A 31 -1.66 17.28 0.40
CA VAL A 31 -1.73 17.35 1.87
C VAL A 31 -1.20 18.69 2.37
N ALA A 32 -0.03 19.12 1.88
CA ALA A 32 0.57 20.40 2.28
C ALA A 32 -0.28 21.61 1.86
N ALA A 33 -0.99 21.51 0.75
CA ALA A 33 -1.94 22.52 0.28
C ALA A 33 -3.30 22.47 0.98
N GLY A 34 -3.54 21.52 1.90
CA GLY A 34 -4.80 21.41 2.63
C GLY A 34 -5.99 20.99 1.77
N LEU A 35 -5.77 20.18 0.73
CA LEU A 35 -6.86 19.69 -0.12
C LEU A 35 -7.85 18.81 0.66
N GLY A 36 -9.12 18.83 0.25
CA GLY A 36 -10.17 18.02 0.87
C GLY A 36 -10.00 16.51 0.63
N PRO A 37 -10.66 15.65 1.44
CA PRO A 37 -10.45 14.19 1.42
C PRO A 37 -10.63 13.58 0.03
N GLN A 38 -11.66 13.96 -0.72
CA GLN A 38 -11.92 13.42 -2.07
C GLN A 38 -10.72 13.61 -3.01
N ALA A 39 -10.15 14.82 -3.03
CA ALA A 39 -9.02 15.16 -3.86
C ALA A 39 -7.73 14.46 -3.42
N LEU A 40 -7.60 14.16 -2.13
CA LEU A 40 -6.45 13.45 -1.57
C LEU A 40 -6.52 11.95 -1.83
N PHE A 41 -7.67 11.30 -1.61
CA PHE A 41 -7.87 9.89 -1.97
C PHE A 41 -7.64 9.66 -3.46
N ALA A 42 -8.21 10.51 -4.33
CA ALA A 42 -8.00 10.41 -5.76
C ALA A 42 -6.51 10.51 -6.17
N ARG A 43 -5.70 11.30 -5.46
CA ARG A 43 -4.25 11.38 -5.68
C ARG A 43 -3.50 10.19 -5.10
N PHE A 44 -3.92 9.73 -3.93
CA PHE A 44 -3.34 8.57 -3.28
C PHE A 44 -3.53 7.29 -4.09
N ASP A 45 -4.65 7.16 -4.81
CA ASP A 45 -4.94 6.02 -5.69
C ASP A 45 -4.19 6.06 -7.03
N ARG A 46 -3.54 7.18 -7.37
CA ARG A 46 -2.72 7.29 -8.59
C ARG A 46 -1.44 6.47 -8.50
N PHE A 47 -0.93 6.21 -7.31
CA PHE A 47 0.35 5.51 -7.14
C PHE A 47 0.33 4.57 -5.94
N ARG A 48 0.86 3.35 -6.12
CA ARG A 48 0.97 2.37 -5.05
C ARG A 48 2.31 1.64 -5.05
N VAL A 49 2.90 1.50 -3.87
CA VAL A 49 4.01 0.55 -3.66
C VAL A 49 3.45 -0.80 -3.23
N LEU A 50 3.76 -1.83 -4.02
CA LEU A 50 3.45 -3.22 -3.70
C LEU A 50 4.73 -4.00 -3.47
N CYS A 51 4.76 -4.83 -2.43
CA CYS A 51 5.91 -5.68 -2.10
C CYS A 51 5.53 -7.16 -2.14
N ALA A 52 6.51 -8.02 -2.39
CA ALA A 52 6.34 -9.46 -2.18
C ALA A 52 6.34 -9.81 -0.69
N HIS A 53 7.25 -9.21 0.10
CA HIS A 53 7.39 -9.50 1.53
C HIS A 53 6.80 -8.42 2.44
N ARG A 54 6.27 -8.86 3.59
CA ARG A 54 5.76 -7.96 4.64
C ARG A 54 6.88 -7.10 5.24
N GLN A 55 8.09 -7.65 5.36
CA GLN A 55 9.24 -6.96 5.94
C GLN A 55 9.67 -5.75 5.10
N GLU A 56 9.66 -5.90 3.77
CA GLU A 56 9.93 -4.81 2.80
C GLU A 56 8.87 -3.72 2.92
N ALA A 57 7.58 -4.08 2.85
CA ALA A 57 6.49 -3.13 3.03
C ALA A 57 6.62 -2.37 4.36
N ALA A 58 6.95 -3.07 5.45
CA ALA A 58 7.16 -2.46 6.75
C ALA A 58 8.36 -1.50 6.77
N ALA A 59 9.46 -1.82 6.08
CA ALA A 59 10.62 -0.94 5.97
C ALA A 59 10.29 0.33 5.19
N ILE A 60 9.57 0.21 4.08
CA ILE A 60 9.10 1.36 3.28
C ILE A 60 8.14 2.23 4.09
N ASN A 61 7.19 1.60 4.80
CA ASN A 61 6.26 2.29 5.69
C ASN A 61 6.97 3.08 6.79
N ARG A 62 8.00 2.51 7.42
CA ARG A 62 8.83 3.21 8.42
C ARG A 62 9.60 4.38 7.80
N ALA A 63 10.17 4.20 6.61
CA ALA A 63 10.97 5.21 5.95
C ALA A 63 10.14 6.38 5.37
N LEU A 64 8.91 6.13 4.95
CA LEU A 64 7.98 7.14 4.41
C LEU A 64 7.10 7.79 5.48
N GLY A 65 6.88 7.10 6.60
CA GLY A 65 6.19 7.64 7.76
C GLY A 65 7.01 8.73 8.42
N SER A 66 6.35 9.83 8.78
CA SER A 66 6.91 10.92 9.58
C SER A 66 6.49 10.85 11.05
N GLY A 67 5.76 9.80 11.46
CA GLY A 67 5.28 9.62 12.82
C GLY A 67 6.40 9.19 13.77
N ALA A 68 6.58 9.92 14.86
CA ALA A 68 7.43 9.47 15.96
C ALA A 68 6.82 8.23 16.63
N LEU A 69 7.64 7.19 16.82
CA LEU A 69 7.35 6.16 17.82
C LEU A 69 7.48 6.81 19.20
N GLY A 70 6.39 7.40 19.68
CA GLY A 70 6.32 7.88 21.06
C GLY A 70 6.21 6.68 22.01
N SER A 71 6.66 6.87 23.25
CA SER A 71 6.58 5.89 24.35
C SER A 71 5.16 5.39 24.68
N ALA A 72 4.11 5.94 24.04
CA ALA A 72 2.70 5.61 24.22
C ALA A 72 2.00 5.14 22.92
N GLY A 73 2.76 4.72 21.90
CA GLY A 73 2.23 4.27 20.61
C GLY A 73 2.42 5.27 19.47
N MET A 74 2.16 4.82 18.25
CA MET A 74 2.35 5.58 17.02
C MET A 74 1.33 6.73 16.93
N ARG A 75 1.80 7.97 16.89
CA ARG A 75 0.97 9.14 16.53
C ARG A 75 1.23 9.49 15.07
N PRO A 76 0.35 9.12 14.13
CA PRO A 76 0.56 9.41 12.74
C PRO A 76 0.45 10.92 12.47
N ALA A 77 1.30 11.43 11.58
CA ALA A 77 1.26 12.82 11.15
C ALA A 77 0.14 13.04 10.11
N ALA A 78 -0.20 14.30 9.85
CA ALA A 78 -1.10 14.65 8.75
C ALA A 78 -0.62 14.07 7.41
N GLY A 79 -1.54 13.55 6.62
CA GLY A 79 -1.29 12.86 5.36
C GLY A 79 -0.80 11.42 5.50
N THR A 80 -0.68 10.87 6.72
CA THR A 80 -0.30 9.45 6.87
C THR A 80 -1.46 8.56 6.39
N PRO A 81 -1.27 7.71 5.39
CA PRO A 81 -2.22 6.68 5.05
C PRO A 81 -2.08 5.53 6.05
N ILE A 82 -3.22 4.98 6.44
CA ILE A 82 -3.30 3.82 7.34
C ILE A 82 -4.16 2.73 6.70
N MET A 83 -3.93 1.50 7.11
CA MET A 83 -4.73 0.34 6.74
C MET A 83 -5.20 -0.35 8.02
N VAL A 84 -6.50 -0.63 8.09
CA VAL A 84 -7.10 -1.38 9.18
C VAL A 84 -6.75 -2.87 9.02
N LEU A 85 -6.36 -3.52 10.11
CA LEU A 85 -5.95 -4.92 10.15
C LEU A 85 -7.00 -5.84 10.77
N ARG A 86 -8.02 -5.27 11.43
CA ARG A 86 -9.09 -6.02 12.07
C ARG A 86 -10.42 -5.28 11.93
N ASN A 87 -11.47 -6.04 11.60
CA ASN A 87 -12.83 -5.51 11.49
C ASN A 87 -13.32 -4.95 12.83
N ASP A 88 -14.02 -3.83 12.78
CA ASP A 88 -14.79 -3.26 13.88
C ASP A 88 -16.15 -2.80 13.34
N ALA A 89 -17.21 -3.50 13.75
CA ALA A 89 -18.56 -3.26 13.27
C ALA A 89 -19.16 -1.92 13.77
N LEU A 90 -18.77 -1.48 14.97
CA LEU A 90 -19.27 -0.22 15.55
C LEU A 90 -18.70 0.98 14.80
N LEU A 91 -17.41 0.90 14.45
CA LEU A 91 -16.72 1.92 13.68
C LEU A 91 -16.94 1.78 12.16
N ARG A 92 -17.53 0.66 11.72
CA ARG A 92 -17.75 0.29 10.32
C ARG A 92 -16.44 0.32 9.51
N VAL A 93 -15.37 -0.18 10.10
CA VAL A 93 -14.08 -0.36 9.42
C VAL A 93 -13.77 -1.84 9.29
N PHE A 94 -13.20 -2.21 8.15
CA PHE A 94 -12.91 -3.59 7.79
C PHE A 94 -11.42 -3.78 7.50
N ASN A 95 -10.94 -5.01 7.63
CA ASN A 95 -9.58 -5.39 7.32
C ASN A 95 -9.28 -5.08 5.85
N GLY A 96 -8.26 -4.27 5.61
CA GLY A 96 -7.90 -3.75 4.30
C GLY A 96 -8.41 -2.34 4.02
N ASP A 97 -9.31 -1.79 4.83
CA ASP A 97 -9.79 -0.42 4.64
C ASP A 97 -8.64 0.58 4.78
N ILE A 98 -8.54 1.46 3.78
CA ILE A 98 -7.56 2.55 3.74
C ILE A 98 -8.19 3.83 4.29
N GLY A 99 -7.51 4.45 5.25
CA GLY A 99 -7.85 5.77 5.78
C GLY A 99 -6.70 6.76 5.61
N LEU A 100 -7.00 8.04 5.58
CA LEU A 100 -6.01 9.13 5.56
C LEU A 100 -6.10 9.93 6.86
N VAL A 101 -4.96 10.15 7.52
CA VAL A 101 -4.90 10.99 8.73
C VAL A 101 -4.93 12.46 8.31
N LEU A 102 -6.01 13.16 8.62
CA LEU A 102 -6.27 14.52 8.17
C LEU A 102 -6.86 15.37 9.32
N PRO A 103 -6.74 16.70 9.28
CA PRO A 103 -7.45 17.56 10.23
C PRO A 103 -8.96 17.44 9.99
N ASP A 104 -9.72 17.08 11.02
CA ASP A 104 -11.17 17.01 10.97
C ASP A 104 -11.75 18.43 10.77
N PRO A 105 -12.62 18.65 9.77
CA PRO A 105 -13.28 19.94 9.56
C PRO A 105 -14.05 20.47 10.77
N ALA A 106 -14.52 19.60 11.67
CA ALA A 106 -15.34 20.00 12.82
C ALA A 106 -14.52 20.63 13.96
N ASP A 107 -13.29 20.18 14.20
CA ASP A 107 -12.50 20.59 15.38
C ASP A 107 -11.00 20.82 15.09
N GLY A 108 -10.56 20.63 13.85
CA GLY A 108 -9.17 20.78 13.41
C GLY A 108 -8.21 19.70 13.91
N ARG A 109 -8.68 18.72 14.68
CA ARG A 109 -7.82 17.66 15.26
C ARG A 109 -7.53 16.59 14.21
N LEU A 110 -6.33 16.02 14.26
CA LEU A 110 -5.98 14.90 13.38
C LEU A 110 -6.81 13.66 13.71
N LYS A 111 -7.58 13.21 12.72
CA LYS A 111 -8.36 11.97 12.75
C LYS A 111 -8.13 11.18 11.47
N CYS A 112 -8.33 9.88 11.53
CA CYS A 112 -8.35 9.03 10.35
C CYS A 112 -9.68 9.23 9.63
N CYS A 113 -9.61 9.76 8.42
CA CYS A 113 -10.72 9.95 7.50
C CYS A 113 -10.88 8.70 6.63
N PHE A 114 -12.06 8.10 6.65
CA PHE A 114 -12.45 6.98 5.80
C PHE A 114 -13.64 7.36 4.92
N PRO A 115 -13.75 6.80 3.70
CA PRO A 115 -14.98 6.91 2.92
C PRO A 115 -16.20 6.41 3.70
N GLY A 116 -17.31 7.14 3.61
CA GLY A 116 -18.62 6.74 4.08
C GLY A 116 -19.33 5.79 3.11
N GLU A 117 -20.55 5.41 3.45
CA GLU A 117 -21.37 4.50 2.62
C GLU A 117 -21.98 5.22 1.41
N ALA A 118 -22.33 6.51 1.57
CA ALA A 118 -22.71 7.38 0.47
C ALA A 118 -21.46 8.13 -0.05
N GLY A 119 -21.27 8.19 -1.37
CA GLY A 119 -20.01 8.58 -2.02
C GLY A 119 -19.41 9.97 -1.72
N ASN A 120 -20.08 10.78 -0.90
CA ASN A 120 -19.59 12.09 -0.43
C ASN A 120 -19.49 12.20 1.10
N GLU A 121 -19.84 11.15 1.84
CA GLU A 121 -19.71 11.13 3.29
C GLU A 121 -18.32 10.69 3.73
N TRP A 122 -17.86 11.24 4.84
CA TRP A 122 -16.55 10.93 5.42
C TRP A 122 -16.71 10.59 6.89
N ARG A 123 -16.10 9.48 7.31
CA ARG A 123 -16.07 9.06 8.70
C ARG A 123 -14.74 9.46 9.30
N TRP A 124 -14.79 10.22 10.39
CA TRP A 124 -13.63 10.77 11.08
C TRP A 124 -13.44 10.07 12.42
N ILE A 125 -12.42 9.22 12.50
CA ILE A 125 -12.17 8.36 13.66
C ILE A 125 -10.81 8.72 14.27
N PRO A 126 -10.74 9.08 15.58
CA PRO A 126 -9.47 9.27 16.25
C PRO A 126 -8.57 8.01 16.12
N PRO A 127 -7.27 8.13 15.81
CA PRO A 127 -6.39 6.98 15.61
C PRO A 127 -6.34 6.01 16.80
N GLN A 128 -6.54 6.52 18.02
CA GLN A 128 -6.55 5.73 19.27
C GLN A 128 -7.81 4.88 19.43
N ARG A 129 -8.88 5.20 18.70
CA ARG A 129 -10.14 4.43 18.72
C ARG A 129 -10.17 3.33 17.67
N LEU A 130 -9.29 3.40 16.67
CA LEU A 130 -9.25 2.37 15.65
C LEU A 130 -8.84 1.03 16.26
N PRO A 131 -9.32 -0.10 15.70
CA PRO A 131 -8.75 -1.41 15.97
C PRO A 131 -7.31 -1.45 15.46
N GLU A 132 -6.68 -2.63 15.47
CA GLU A 132 -5.31 -2.78 14.96
C GLU A 132 -5.17 -2.19 13.54
N TRP A 133 -4.16 -1.33 13.34
CA TRP A 133 -3.87 -0.66 12.08
C TRP A 133 -2.36 -0.52 11.86
N GLU A 134 -1.94 -0.40 10.60
CA GLU A 134 -0.55 -0.10 10.21
C GLU A 134 -0.48 1.01 9.16
N PRO A 135 0.64 1.74 9.01
CA PRO A 135 0.82 2.66 7.89
C PRO A 135 0.71 1.95 6.55
N ALA A 136 0.17 2.63 5.53
CA ALA A 136 -0.18 2.04 4.24
C ALA A 136 0.48 2.73 3.04
N TRP A 137 1.71 3.23 3.21
CA TRP A 137 2.52 3.72 2.10
C TRP A 137 2.97 2.58 1.18
N ALA A 138 3.22 1.40 1.74
CA ALA A 138 3.47 0.17 1.01
C ALA A 138 2.63 -0.97 1.62
N MET A 139 2.25 -1.92 0.78
CA MET A 139 1.52 -3.12 1.20
C MET A 139 1.99 -4.33 0.40
N THR A 140 1.74 -5.53 0.93
CA THR A 140 2.00 -6.74 0.15
C THR A 140 0.99 -6.90 -0.98
N VAL A 141 1.37 -7.52 -2.09
CA VAL A 141 0.44 -7.83 -3.22
C VAL A 141 -0.84 -8.55 -2.75
N HIS A 142 -0.75 -9.43 -1.74
CA HIS A 142 -1.91 -10.10 -1.16
C HIS A 142 -2.93 -9.14 -0.52
N LYS A 143 -2.45 -8.09 0.15
CA LYS A 143 -3.30 -7.10 0.84
C LYS A 143 -3.93 -6.10 -0.13
N SER A 144 -3.48 -6.04 -1.39
CA SER A 144 -4.09 -5.20 -2.41
C SER A 144 -5.23 -5.90 -3.16
N GLN A 145 -5.74 -7.05 -2.68
CA GLN A 145 -6.75 -7.82 -3.38
C GLN A 145 -8.05 -7.01 -3.58
N GLY A 146 -8.54 -6.97 -4.81
CA GLY A 146 -9.73 -6.20 -5.19
C GLY A 146 -9.50 -4.69 -5.39
N SER A 147 -8.28 -4.20 -5.16
CA SER A 147 -7.89 -2.81 -5.44
C SER A 147 -7.16 -2.69 -6.77
N GLU A 148 -7.22 -1.51 -7.38
CA GLU A 148 -6.46 -1.14 -8.57
C GLU A 148 -5.98 0.31 -8.44
N PHE A 149 -4.82 0.62 -8.99
CA PHE A 149 -4.14 1.91 -8.84
C PHE A 149 -3.73 2.45 -10.20
N GLY A 150 -3.58 3.77 -10.33
CA GLY A 150 -3.10 4.37 -11.59
C GLY A 150 -1.75 3.79 -12.01
N GLU A 151 -0.83 3.77 -11.06
CA GLU A 151 0.54 3.33 -11.23
C GLU A 151 0.97 2.44 -10.05
N VAL A 152 1.78 1.43 -10.32
CA VAL A 152 2.32 0.52 -9.31
C VAL A 152 3.84 0.48 -9.38
N LEU A 153 4.50 0.69 -8.25
CA LEU A 153 5.90 0.31 -8.03
C LEU A 153 5.91 -1.05 -7.33
N LEU A 154 6.25 -2.11 -8.05
CA LEU A 154 6.32 -3.48 -7.54
C LEU A 154 7.76 -3.80 -7.13
N ALA A 155 8.01 -3.81 -5.83
CA ALA A 155 9.27 -4.22 -5.24
C ALA A 155 9.34 -5.75 -5.12
N LEU A 156 10.31 -6.35 -5.82
CA LEU A 156 10.69 -7.74 -5.70
C LEU A 156 11.66 -7.93 -4.52
N PRO A 157 11.78 -9.16 -4.00
CA PRO A 157 12.75 -9.45 -2.95
C PRO A 157 14.20 -9.27 -3.40
N ASP A 158 15.08 -8.96 -2.45
CA ASP A 158 16.52 -8.81 -2.70
C ASP A 158 17.21 -10.11 -3.14
N SER A 159 16.56 -11.27 -2.93
CA SER A 159 17.08 -12.58 -3.29
C SER A 159 15.95 -13.53 -3.69
N VAL A 160 16.27 -14.61 -4.40
CA VAL A 160 15.28 -15.59 -4.86
C VAL A 160 14.51 -16.15 -3.67
N SER A 161 13.21 -15.91 -3.66
CA SER A 161 12.32 -16.24 -2.54
C SER A 161 11.17 -17.16 -2.99
N PRO A 162 10.76 -18.16 -2.18
CA PRO A 162 9.58 -18.98 -2.47
C PRO A 162 8.29 -18.18 -2.59
N VAL A 163 8.22 -17.00 -1.96
CA VAL A 163 7.04 -16.12 -2.00
C VAL A 163 6.93 -15.43 -3.37
N ALA A 164 8.06 -15.12 -4.01
CA ALA A 164 8.08 -14.55 -5.35
C ALA A 164 7.78 -15.65 -6.38
N THR A 165 6.50 -15.75 -6.75
CA THR A 165 5.99 -16.67 -7.77
C THR A 165 5.49 -15.89 -8.98
N ARG A 166 5.33 -16.58 -10.11
CA ARG A 166 4.73 -15.99 -11.32
C ARG A 166 3.34 -15.43 -11.04
N GLU A 167 2.54 -16.13 -10.24
CA GLU A 167 1.20 -15.69 -9.87
C GLU A 167 1.23 -14.40 -9.03
N LEU A 168 2.19 -14.24 -8.11
CA LEU A 168 2.36 -13.02 -7.32
C LEU A 168 2.76 -11.85 -8.21
N VAL A 169 3.76 -12.05 -9.09
CA VAL A 169 4.23 -11.00 -10.02
C VAL A 169 3.09 -10.59 -10.95
N TYR A 170 2.40 -11.56 -11.56
CA TYR A 170 1.24 -11.30 -12.41
C TYR A 170 0.17 -10.49 -11.67
N THR A 171 -0.19 -10.91 -10.46
CA THR A 171 -1.16 -10.18 -9.63
C THR A 171 -0.70 -8.75 -9.39
N GLY A 172 0.55 -8.53 -8.98
CA GLY A 172 1.12 -7.20 -8.75
C GLY A 172 1.07 -6.31 -9.99
N VAL A 173 1.42 -6.84 -11.16
CA VAL A 173 1.35 -6.14 -12.45
C VAL A 173 -0.09 -5.74 -12.78
N THR A 174 -1.05 -6.65 -12.64
CA THR A 174 -2.47 -6.38 -12.94
C THR A 174 -3.15 -5.40 -11.98
N ARG A 175 -2.49 -5.01 -10.88
CA ARG A 175 -3.01 -3.96 -9.98
C ARG A 175 -2.86 -2.56 -10.57
N ALA A 176 -2.01 -2.36 -11.58
CA ALA A 176 -1.88 -1.08 -12.26
C ALA A 176 -2.88 -0.94 -13.40
N LYS A 177 -3.53 0.22 -13.48
CA LYS A 177 -4.41 0.62 -14.59
C LYS A 177 -3.62 1.21 -15.76
N GLY A 178 -2.48 1.84 -15.50
CA GLY A 178 -1.68 2.55 -16.49
C GLY A 178 -0.22 2.08 -16.55
N ARG A 179 0.54 2.27 -15.46
CA ARG A 179 1.99 2.01 -15.45
C ARG A 179 2.42 1.07 -14.34
N VAL A 180 3.32 0.14 -14.65
CA VAL A 180 4.04 -0.66 -13.66
C VAL A 180 5.53 -0.34 -13.74
N THR A 181 6.14 -0.10 -12.58
CA THR A 181 7.60 -0.08 -12.42
C THR A 181 8.00 -1.29 -11.61
N LEU A 182 8.82 -2.17 -12.18
CA LEU A 182 9.39 -3.30 -11.46
C LEU A 182 10.71 -2.87 -10.83
N TRP A 183 10.82 -3.06 -9.52
CA TRP A 183 12.04 -2.79 -8.76
C TRP A 183 12.62 -4.10 -8.24
N GLY A 184 13.81 -4.47 -8.72
CA GLY A 184 14.50 -5.65 -8.24
C GLY A 184 15.45 -6.24 -9.28
N ASP A 185 16.08 -7.35 -8.92
CA ASP A 185 17.04 -8.02 -9.79
C ASP A 185 16.35 -8.86 -10.89
N ALA A 186 16.93 -8.86 -12.09
CA ALA A 186 16.35 -9.54 -13.26
C ALA A 186 16.39 -11.07 -13.10
N ALA A 187 17.41 -11.60 -12.42
CA ALA A 187 17.48 -13.02 -12.06
C ALA A 187 16.43 -13.39 -11.01
N VAL A 188 16.11 -12.50 -10.05
CA VAL A 188 15.00 -12.72 -9.11
C VAL A 188 13.67 -12.76 -9.85
N LEU A 189 13.43 -11.83 -10.77
CA LEU A 189 12.23 -11.87 -11.62
C LEU A 189 12.19 -13.16 -12.46
N GLY A 190 13.30 -13.52 -13.12
CA GLY A 190 13.39 -14.72 -13.94
C GLY A 190 13.08 -15.99 -13.14
N ALA A 191 13.65 -16.10 -11.94
CA ALA A 191 13.37 -17.20 -11.02
C ALA A 191 11.90 -17.22 -10.57
N ALA A 192 11.32 -16.05 -10.27
CA ALA A 192 9.91 -15.95 -9.88
C ALA A 192 8.97 -16.38 -11.01
N ILE A 193 9.22 -15.94 -12.25
CA ILE A 193 8.41 -16.31 -13.42
C ILE A 193 8.56 -17.80 -13.73
N GLY A 194 9.75 -18.38 -13.57
CA GLY A 194 10.00 -19.81 -13.74
C GLY A 194 9.34 -20.68 -12.66
N ARG A 195 9.00 -20.11 -11.50
CA ARG A 195 8.38 -20.80 -10.38
C ARG A 195 6.85 -20.69 -10.44
N ARG A 196 6.19 -21.83 -10.70
CA ARG A 196 4.74 -21.96 -10.50
C ARG A 196 4.46 -22.09 -9.01
N ALA A 197 3.49 -21.35 -8.48
CA ALA A 197 3.05 -21.54 -7.09
C ALA A 197 2.57 -22.99 -6.87
N GLU A 198 3.28 -23.75 -6.04
CA GLU A 198 2.81 -25.06 -5.61
C GLU A 198 1.58 -24.88 -4.72
N ARG A 199 0.39 -25.08 -5.30
CA ARG A 199 -0.85 -25.10 -4.52
C ARG A 199 -0.92 -26.41 -3.74
N MET A 200 -0.53 -26.38 -2.48
CA MET A 200 -0.94 -27.37 -1.47
C MET A 200 -2.44 -27.20 -1.19
N SER A 201 -3.31 -27.58 -2.14
CA SER A 201 -4.75 -27.63 -1.90
C SER A 201 -5.15 -29.08 -1.73
N GLY A 202 -5.44 -29.49 -0.49
CA GLY A 202 -6.07 -30.78 -0.17
C GLY A 202 -7.46 -30.97 -0.81
N LEU A 203 -7.95 -29.98 -1.57
CA LEU A 203 -9.14 -30.10 -2.41
C LEU A 203 -8.97 -31.15 -3.51
N ARG A 204 -7.74 -31.34 -4.01
CA ARG A 204 -7.45 -32.33 -5.07
C ARG A 204 -7.56 -33.76 -4.57
N ASP A 205 -7.29 -33.98 -3.28
CA ASP A 205 -7.45 -35.28 -2.61
C ASP A 205 -8.90 -35.51 -2.14
N ARG A 206 -9.68 -34.45 -1.91
CA ARG A 206 -11.11 -34.51 -1.52
C ARG A 206 -12.09 -34.64 -2.69
N LEU A 207 -11.60 -34.59 -3.93
CA LEU A 207 -12.39 -34.75 -5.16
C LEU A 207 -12.12 -36.09 -5.88
N ARG A 208 -11.51 -37.06 -5.18
CA ARG A 208 -11.36 -38.45 -5.65
C ARG A 208 -12.39 -39.37 -4.99
#